data_AF-A0A3D3C0M4-F1
#
_entry.id   AF-A0A3D3C0M4-F1
#
_cell.length_a   1.000
_cell.length_b   1.000
_cell.length_c   1.000
_cell.angle_alpha   90.00
_cell.angle_beta   90.00
_cell.angle_gamma   90.00
#
_symmetry.space_group_name_H-M   'P 1'
#
loop_
_entity.id
_entity.type
_entity.pdbx_description
1 polymer ?
#
loop_
_entity_poly.entity_id
_entity_poly.type
_entity_poly.pdbx_seq_one_letter_code
_entity_poly.pdbx_strand_id
1 'polypeptide(L)'
;MPNQSFDSARFLSEYWQKKPIVIRDFFDSFEDFVELTELQQLAQEAAVESRLVRCNEDLGYQLQQGPFTVGELPSSQDSDWTLLIQAAELWIPDLQQLIEQFSFLPRWRIDDIMVSYA
;
A
#
# COMPACT_ATOMS: atom_id res chain seq x y z
N MET A 1 -11.97 7.87 8.85
CA MET A 1 -12.35 7.56 10.25
C MET A 1 -12.69 6.08 10.36
N PRO A 2 -12.14 5.33 11.33
CA PRO A 2 -12.61 3.99 11.62
C PRO A 2 -14.11 4.02 11.92
N ASN A 3 -14.83 3.02 11.44
CA ASN A 3 -16.26 2.91 11.68
C ASN A 3 -16.55 2.85 13.19
N GLN A 4 -17.76 3.24 13.60
CA GLN A 4 -18.15 3.23 15.03
C GLN A 4 -18.12 1.83 15.66
N SER A 5 -17.98 0.77 14.87
CA SER A 5 -17.99 -0.62 15.35
C SER A 5 -16.61 -1.14 15.77
N PHE A 6 -15.52 -0.46 15.40
CA PHE A 6 -14.17 -0.91 15.75
C PHE A 6 -13.81 -0.59 17.20
N ASP A 7 -13.52 -1.64 17.98
CA ASP A 7 -13.05 -1.55 19.36
C ASP A 7 -11.55 -1.85 19.43
N SER A 8 -10.75 -0.80 19.59
CA SER A 8 -9.29 -0.91 19.71
C SER A 8 -8.83 -1.68 20.95
N ALA A 9 -9.56 -1.61 22.07
CA ALA A 9 -9.18 -2.29 23.30
C ALA A 9 -9.35 -3.81 23.14
N ARG A 10 -10.45 -4.23 22.52
CA ARG A 10 -10.65 -5.63 22.14
C ARG A 10 -9.62 -6.12 21.11
N PHE A 11 -9.31 -5.30 20.11
CA PHE A 11 -8.28 -5.63 19.12
C PHE A 11 -6.92 -5.92 19.77
N LEU A 12 -6.48 -5.05 20.69
CA LEU A 12 -5.21 -5.21 21.40
C LEU A 12 -5.20 -6.42 22.34
N SER A 13 -6.31 -6.72 23.01
CA SER A 13 -6.40 -7.83 23.97
C SER A 13 -6.54 -9.20 23.32
N GLU A 14 -7.22 -9.32 22.18
CA GLU A 14 -7.54 -10.61 21.56
C GLU A 14 -6.71 -10.94 20.32
N TYR A 15 -6.22 -9.94 19.57
CA TYR A 15 -5.69 -10.13 18.21
C TYR A 15 -4.27 -9.64 18.00
N TRP A 16 -3.91 -8.45 18.50
CA TRP A 16 -2.60 -7.85 18.29
C TRP A 16 -1.46 -8.78 18.73
N GLN A 17 -0.56 -9.13 17.80
CA GLN A 17 0.53 -10.10 17.98
C GLN A 17 0.10 -11.51 18.45
N LYS A 18 -1.16 -11.91 18.22
CA LYS A 18 -1.70 -13.21 18.65
C LYS A 18 -2.27 -14.01 17.49
N LYS A 19 -3.16 -13.43 16.69
CA LYS A 19 -3.84 -14.11 15.58
C LYS A 19 -4.36 -13.11 14.54
N PRO A 20 -4.47 -13.50 13.26
CA PRO A 20 -5.04 -12.65 12.22
C PRO A 20 -6.55 -12.45 12.39
N ILE A 21 -7.08 -11.35 11.85
CA ILE A 21 -8.51 -11.04 11.78
C ILE A 21 -8.81 -10.26 10.50
N VAL A 22 -9.98 -10.48 9.91
CA VAL A 22 -10.54 -9.61 8.87
C VAL A 22 -11.52 -8.64 9.53
N ILE A 23 -11.25 -7.34 9.46
CA ILE A 23 -12.18 -6.30 9.92
C ILE A 23 -12.93 -5.78 8.70
N ARG A 24 -14.22 -6.14 8.60
CA ARG A 24 -15.07 -5.70 7.49
C ARG A 24 -15.52 -4.27 7.73
N ASP A 25 -15.62 -3.51 6.64
CA ASP A 25 -16.14 -2.15 6.63
C ASP A 25 -15.42 -1.20 7.60
N PHE A 26 -14.11 -1.42 7.83
CA PHE A 26 -13.33 -0.67 8.82
C PHE A 26 -13.41 0.85 8.60
N PHE A 27 -13.53 1.31 7.37
CA PHE A 27 -13.86 2.69 7.04
C PHE A 27 -15.29 2.76 6.51
N ASP A 28 -16.10 3.72 7.00
CA ASP A 28 -17.49 3.90 6.54
C ASP A 28 -17.57 4.27 5.04
N SER A 29 -16.54 4.96 4.54
CA SER A 29 -16.28 5.24 3.14
C SER A 29 -14.78 5.16 2.94
N PHE A 30 -14.37 4.41 1.93
CA PHE A 30 -12.98 4.29 1.51
C PHE A 30 -12.90 4.83 0.08
N GLU A 31 -12.15 5.91 -0.09
CA GLU A 31 -11.88 6.52 -1.39
C GLU A 31 -10.44 6.19 -1.76
N ASP A 32 -10.18 6.03 -3.07
CA ASP A 32 -8.84 5.75 -3.55
C ASP A 32 -7.94 6.98 -3.34
N PHE A 33 -6.79 6.78 -2.71
CA PHE A 33 -5.85 7.85 -2.37
C PHE A 33 -4.96 8.29 -3.54
N VAL A 34 -4.85 7.46 -4.57
CA VAL A 34 -3.87 7.66 -5.65
C VAL A 34 -4.27 6.84 -6.89
N GLU A 35 -4.10 7.44 -8.05
CA GLU A 35 -4.33 6.80 -9.34
C GLU A 35 -3.08 6.06 -9.85
N LEU A 36 -3.27 5.10 -10.76
CA LEU A 36 -2.14 4.35 -11.36
C LEU A 36 -1.10 5.29 -12.00
N THR A 37 -1.56 6.32 -12.69
CA THR A 37 -0.68 7.26 -13.40
C THR A 37 0.24 8.02 -12.43
N GLU A 38 -0.25 8.36 -11.24
CA GLU A 38 0.54 9.00 -10.19
C GLU A 38 1.58 8.04 -9.61
N LEU A 39 1.19 6.78 -9.36
CA LEU A 39 2.13 5.74 -8.91
C LEU A 39 3.23 5.47 -9.93
N GLN A 40 2.89 5.46 -11.23
CA GLN A 40 3.87 5.30 -12.31
C GLN A 40 4.83 6.49 -12.41
N GLN A 41 4.37 7.71 -12.12
CA GLN A 41 5.24 8.88 -12.05
C GLN A 41 6.21 8.77 -10.88
N LEU A 42 5.71 8.42 -9.68
CA LEU A 42 6.55 8.20 -8.51
C LEU A 42 7.59 7.10 -8.74
N ALA A 43 7.24 6.02 -9.44
CA ALA A 43 8.16 4.93 -9.73
C ALA A 43 9.36 5.33 -10.64
N GLN A 44 9.29 6.48 -11.31
CA GLN A 44 10.39 7.01 -12.14
C GLN A 44 11.37 7.85 -11.33
N GLU A 45 10.99 8.29 -10.14
CA GLU A 45 11.83 9.15 -9.29
C GLU A 45 12.90 8.32 -8.58
N ALA A 46 14.17 8.74 -8.71
CA ALA A 46 15.30 8.00 -8.13
C ALA A 46 15.29 7.95 -6.59
N ALA A 47 14.56 8.87 -5.94
CA ALA A 47 14.39 8.92 -4.49
C ALA A 47 13.28 7.99 -3.97
N VAL A 48 12.46 7.43 -4.87
CA VAL A 48 11.32 6.58 -4.52
C VAL A 48 11.74 5.12 -4.64
N GLU A 49 11.70 4.38 -3.53
CA GLU A 49 11.89 2.94 -3.56
C GLU A 49 10.63 2.27 -4.16
N SER A 50 10.81 1.69 -5.33
CA SER A 50 9.74 1.03 -6.07
C SER A 50 10.19 -0.32 -6.62
N ARG A 51 9.22 -1.22 -6.79
CA ARG A 51 9.46 -2.54 -7.36
C ARG A 51 8.27 -2.97 -8.21
N LEU A 52 8.57 -3.69 -9.28
CA LEU A 52 7.59 -4.25 -10.19
C LEU A 52 7.76 -5.76 -10.19
N VAL A 53 6.71 -6.45 -9.76
CA VAL A 53 6.63 -7.92 -9.78
C VAL A 53 5.79 -8.31 -10.99
N ARG A 54 6.25 -9.28 -11.77
CA ARG A 54 5.49 -9.88 -12.88
C ARG A 54 5.44 -11.39 -12.69
N CYS A 55 4.34 -12.03 -13.03
CA CYS A 55 4.21 -13.48 -12.94
C CYS A 55 3.30 -14.04 -14.03
N ASN A 56 3.87 -14.55 -15.12
CA ASN A 56 3.11 -15.27 -16.14
C ASN A 56 3.50 -16.76 -16.20
N GLU A 57 2.69 -17.57 -16.86
CA GLU A 57 2.90 -19.03 -16.94
C GLU A 57 4.24 -19.40 -17.58
N ASP A 58 4.73 -18.61 -18.53
CA ASP A 58 5.92 -18.90 -19.32
C ASP A 58 7.24 -18.51 -18.63
N LEU A 59 7.26 -17.40 -17.89
CA LEU A 59 8.48 -16.80 -17.31
C LEU A 59 8.57 -17.00 -15.79
N GLY A 60 7.49 -17.41 -15.14
CA GLY A 60 7.40 -17.45 -13.68
C GLY A 60 7.51 -16.06 -13.05
N TYR A 61 7.91 -15.99 -11.78
CA TYR A 61 8.07 -14.73 -11.07
C TYR A 61 9.32 -13.98 -11.50
N GLN A 62 9.12 -12.71 -11.88
CA GLN A 62 10.18 -11.74 -12.15
C GLN A 62 10.03 -10.53 -11.25
N LEU A 63 11.16 -10.03 -10.76
CA LEU A 63 11.25 -8.82 -9.94
C LEU A 63 12.17 -7.82 -10.63
N GLN A 64 11.68 -6.60 -10.82
CA GLN A 64 12.48 -5.46 -11.23
C GLN A 64 12.40 -4.37 -10.15
N GLN A 65 13.54 -3.75 -9.84
CA GLN A 65 13.62 -2.62 -8.91
C GLN A 65 13.70 -1.31 -9.70
N GLY A 66 13.09 -0.26 -9.16
CA GLY A 66 13.16 1.07 -9.73
C GLY A 66 14.51 1.77 -9.49
N PRO A 67 14.67 3.01 -9.99
CA PRO A 67 13.66 3.76 -10.74
C PRO A 67 13.41 3.16 -12.11
N PHE A 68 12.20 3.36 -12.63
CA PHE A 68 11.78 2.89 -13.94
C PHE A 68 11.83 4.03 -14.96
N THR A 69 11.86 3.67 -16.24
CA THR A 69 11.63 4.59 -17.36
C THR A 69 10.19 4.47 -17.87
N VAL A 70 9.71 5.50 -18.58
CA VAL A 70 8.32 5.59 -19.09
C VAL A 70 7.85 4.34 -19.86
N GLY A 71 8.76 3.64 -20.55
CA GLY A 71 8.43 2.46 -21.34
C GLY A 71 8.53 1.12 -20.60
N GLU A 72 9.03 1.09 -19.37
CA GLU A 72 9.21 -0.14 -18.59
C GLU A 72 8.00 -0.48 -17.72
N LEU A 73 7.13 0.49 -17.49
CA LEU A 73 5.95 0.33 -16.64
C LEU A 73 4.75 -0.16 -17.47
N PRO A 74 4.00 -1.15 -16.97
CA PRO A 74 2.82 -1.69 -17.63
C PRO A 74 1.66 -0.69 -17.59
N SER A 75 0.78 -0.78 -18.57
CA SER A 75 -0.47 -0.04 -18.63
C SER A 75 -1.57 -0.71 -17.79
N SER A 76 -2.68 0.00 -17.56
CA SER A 76 -3.84 -0.56 -16.85
C SER A 76 -4.55 -1.71 -17.58
N GLN A 77 -4.19 -1.99 -18.84
CA GLN A 77 -4.76 -3.08 -19.65
C GLN A 77 -3.91 -4.35 -19.59
N ASP A 78 -2.66 -4.23 -19.14
CA ASP A 78 -1.77 -5.38 -18.99
C ASP A 78 -2.16 -6.18 -17.73
N SER A 79 -2.00 -7.50 -17.77
CA SER A 79 -2.27 -8.40 -16.65
C SER A 79 -0.98 -8.95 -16.03
N ASP A 80 -1.13 -9.60 -14.88
CA ASP A 80 -0.08 -10.45 -14.28
C ASP A 80 1.15 -9.67 -13.78
N TRP A 81 0.92 -8.45 -13.29
CA TRP A 81 1.94 -7.60 -12.68
C TRP A 81 1.42 -6.92 -11.42
N THR A 82 2.36 -6.42 -10.61
CA THR A 82 2.05 -5.57 -9.46
C THR A 82 3.16 -4.56 -9.28
N LEU A 83 2.81 -3.26 -9.29
CA LEU A 83 3.71 -2.16 -8.95
C LEU A 83 3.58 -1.86 -7.46
N LEU A 84 4.69 -1.78 -6.73
CA LEU A 84 4.73 -1.48 -5.31
C LEU A 84 5.60 -0.24 -5.07
N ILE A 85 5.08 0.73 -4.33
CA ILE A 85 5.75 1.96 -3.90
C ILE A 85 5.89 1.90 -2.37
N GLN A 86 7.12 1.95 -1.87
CA GLN A 86 7.42 1.96 -0.44
C GLN A 86 7.34 3.39 0.10
N ALA A 87 7.10 3.53 1.41
CA ALA A 87 7.01 4.83 2.09
C ALA A 87 6.17 5.88 1.31
N ALA A 88 5.04 5.44 0.78
CA ALA A 88 4.22 6.22 -0.14
C ALA A 88 3.63 7.47 0.53
N GLU A 89 3.47 7.46 1.85
CA GLU A 89 3.04 8.61 2.64
C GLU A 89 4.01 9.81 2.59
N LEU A 90 5.28 9.60 2.23
CA LEU A 90 6.23 10.69 2.02
C LEU A 90 5.91 11.51 0.76
N TRP A 91 5.23 10.89 -0.21
CA TRP A 91 4.97 11.46 -1.53
C TRP A 91 3.49 11.78 -1.76
N ILE A 92 2.59 11.09 -1.05
CA ILE A 92 1.14 11.21 -1.18
C ILE A 92 0.59 11.74 0.16
N PRO A 93 0.32 13.05 0.29
CA PRO A 93 -0.06 13.68 1.56
C PRO A 93 -1.30 13.05 2.21
N ASP A 94 -2.26 12.57 1.42
CA ASP A 94 -3.51 12.01 1.93
C ASP A 94 -3.29 10.69 2.69
N LEU A 95 -2.23 9.94 2.38
CA LEU A 95 -1.85 8.74 3.12
C LEU A 95 -1.33 9.04 4.53
N GLN A 96 -0.79 10.24 4.78
CA GLN A 96 -0.34 10.61 6.13
C GLN A 96 -1.52 10.63 7.11
N GLN A 97 -2.69 11.08 6.66
CA GLN A 97 -3.92 11.10 7.46
C GLN A 97 -4.44 9.68 7.74
N LEU A 98 -4.14 8.72 6.87
CA LEU A 98 -4.50 7.31 7.07
C LEU A 98 -3.74 6.71 8.27
N ILE A 99 -2.46 7.05 8.43
CA ILE A 99 -1.64 6.59 9.58
C ILE A 99 -2.27 7.04 10.90
N GLU A 100 -2.83 8.26 10.95
CA GLU A 100 -3.45 8.79 12.16
C GLU A 100 -4.63 7.94 12.64
N GLN A 101 -5.31 7.22 11.74
CA GLN A 101 -6.43 6.33 12.09
C GLN A 101 -5.98 5.11 12.92
N PHE A 102 -4.66 4.83 12.98
CA PHE A 102 -4.05 3.75 13.75
C PHE A 102 -3.36 4.23 15.04
N SER A 103 -3.69 5.43 15.53
CA SER A 103 -3.08 6.03 16.73
C SER A 103 -3.30 5.27 18.04
N PHE A 104 -4.15 4.23 18.05
CA PHE A 104 -4.28 3.31 19.19
C PHE A 104 -3.05 2.40 19.36
N LEU A 105 -2.15 2.35 18.37
CA LEU A 105 -0.83 1.75 18.48
C LEU A 105 0.23 2.80 18.86
N PRO A 106 1.27 2.41 19.62
CA PRO A 106 2.40 3.30 19.87
C PRO A 106 3.10 3.70 18.57
N ARG A 107 3.35 4.99 18.36
CA ARG A 107 3.94 5.51 17.10
C ARG A 107 5.24 4.83 16.67
N TRP A 108 6.11 4.48 17.61
CA TRP A 108 7.38 3.79 17.32
C TRP A 108 7.22 2.36 16.79
N ARG A 109 6.00 1.82 16.77
CA ARG A 109 5.67 0.50 16.20
C ARG A 109 5.07 0.59 14.80
N ILE A 110 4.71 1.79 14.35
CA ILE A 110 4.21 2.05 13.01
C ILE A 110 5.44 2.42 12.17
N ASP A 111 5.56 1.81 10.99
CA ASP A 111 6.68 2.01 10.07
C ASP A 111 6.27 3.01 8.97
N ASP A 112 5.80 2.50 7.83
CA ASP A 112 5.38 3.28 6.67
C ASP A 112 4.09 2.71 6.03
N ILE A 113 3.62 3.36 4.95
CA ILE A 113 2.56 2.84 4.08
C ILE A 113 3.18 2.46 2.73
N MET A 114 3.14 1.17 2.42
CA MET A 114 3.39 0.66 1.07
C MET A 114 2.08 0.60 0.28
N VAL A 115 2.08 1.15 -0.94
CA VAL A 115 0.94 1.08 -1.87
C VAL A 115 1.27 0.12 -3.00
N SER A 116 0.32 -0.75 -3.34
CA SER A 116 0.42 -1.66 -4.49
C SER A 116 -0.74 -1.48 -5.47
N TYR A 117 -0.44 -1.51 -6.76
CA TYR A 117 -1.43 -1.61 -7.84
C TYR A 117 -1.20 -2.89 -8.64
N ALA A 118 -2.26 -3.66 -8.92
CA ALA A 118 -2.22 -4.95 -9.62
C ALA A 118 -3.45 -5.12 -10.54
#